data_AF-A0A1S9ZWD4-F1
#
_entry.id   AF-A0A1S9ZWD4-F1
#
_cell.length_a   1.000
_cell.length_b   1.000
_cell.length_c   1.000
_cell.angle_alpha   90.00
_cell.angle_beta   90.00
_cell.angle_gamma   90.00
#
_symmetry.space_group_name_H-M   'P 1'
#
loop_
_entity.id
_entity.type
_entity.pdbx_description
1 polymer ?
#
loop_
_entity_poly.entity_id
_entity_poly.type
_entity_poly.pdbx_seq_one_letter_code
_entity_poly.pdbx_strand_id
1 'polypeptide(L)' 'MYNDDKLGGIAVIAMMISSLVVWVGSGWWLWELIEVTGFGRGVMWLLAWGLVGGIARTFIAPLISVAIIAIFDIFVSKE' A
#
# COMPACT_ATOMS: atom_id res chain seq x y z
N MET A 1 11.80 26.01 3.57
CA MET A 1 11.76 25.50 4.95
C MET A 1 10.35 25.10 5.36
N TYR A 2 9.39 26.01 5.61
CA TYR A 2 8.05 25.62 6.09
C TYR A 2 7.25 24.69 5.13
N ASN A 3 7.41 24.83 3.81
CA ASN A 3 6.78 23.93 2.84
C ASN A 3 7.52 22.61 2.66
N ASP A 4 8.85 22.59 2.82
CA ASP A 4 9.66 21.37 2.68
C ASP A 4 9.37 20.40 3.83
N ASP A 5 9.21 20.93 5.04
CA ASP A 5 8.85 20.14 6.23
C ASP A 5 7.44 19.53 6.10
N LYS A 6 6.50 20.28 5.52
CA LYS A 6 5.14 19.79 5.22
C LYS A 6 5.13 18.72 4.14
N LEU A 7 5.87 18.92 3.05
CA LEU A 7 6.01 17.92 1.98
C LEU A 7 6.69 16.65 2.48
N GLY A 8 7.69 16.78 3.35
CA GLY A 8 8.31 15.64 4.04
C GLY A 8 7.32 14.84 4.88
N GLY A 9 6.47 15.52 5.66
CA GLY A 9 5.40 14.86 6.43
C GLY A 9 4.38 14.13 5.54
N ILE A 10 3.96 14.75 4.44
CA ILE A 10 3.03 14.16 3.46
C ILE A 10 3.66 12.94 2.79
N ALA A 11 4.94 13.00 2.42
CA ALA A 11 5.64 11.88 1.80
C ALA A 11 5.70 10.66 2.73
N VAL A 12 5.97 10.86 4.03
CA VAL A 12 5.96 9.77 5.02
C VAL A 12 4.57 9.15 5.15
N ILE A 13 3.53 9.98 5.23
CA ILE A 13 2.14 9.50 5.31
C ILE A 13 1.76 8.73 4.05
N ALA A 14 2.11 9.23 2.86
CA ALA A 14 1.84 8.57 1.58
C ALA A 14 2.54 7.21 1.48
N MET A 15 3.77 7.09 1.95
CA MET A 15 4.49 5.82 2.02
C MET A 15 3.82 4.81 2.97
N MET A 16 3.35 5.27 4.14
CA MET A 16 2.66 4.39 5.09
C MET A 16 1.30 3.92 4.55
N ILE A 17 0.51 4.83 4.00
CA ILE A 17 -0.82 4.52 3.44
C ILE A 17 -0.67 3.57 2.25
N SER A 18 0.24 3.86 1.31
CA SER A 18 0.46 3.00 0.14
C SER A 18 0.90 1.59 0.55
N SER A 19 1.81 1.47 1.52
CA SER A 19 2.26 0.17 2.03
C SER A 19 1.14 -0.62 2.71
N LEU A 20 0.26 0.05 3.46
CA LEU A 20 -0.90 -0.58 4.09
C LEU A 20 -1.95 -1.01 3.06
N VAL A 21 -2.31 -0.12 2.13
CA VAL A 21 -3.31 -0.38 1.08
C VAL A 21 -2.87 -1.54 0.21
N VAL A 22 -1.61 -1.58 -0.22
CA VAL A 22 -1.09 -2.68 -1.05
C VAL A 22 -1.10 -4.00 -0.30
N TRP A 23 -0.72 -3.99 0.97
CA TRP A 23 -0.69 -5.21 1.76
C TRP A 23 -2.10 -5.74 2.06
N VAL A 24 -3.00 -4.89 2.56
CA VAL A 24 -4.39 -5.28 2.83
C VAL A 24 -5.10 -5.66 1.54
N GLY A 25 -4.92 -4.88 0.47
CA GLY A 25 -5.51 -5.14 -0.85
C GLY A 25 -5.04 -6.45 -1.45
N SER A 26 -3.75 -6.78 -1.34
CA SER A 26 -3.24 -8.09 -1.79
C SER A 26 -3.84 -9.26 -1.01
N GLY A 27 -4.09 -9.07 0.29
CA GLY A 27 -4.71 -10.09 1.14
C GLY A 27 -6.17 -10.31 0.79
N TRP A 28 -6.92 -9.23 0.59
CA TRP A 28 -8.32 -9.31 0.19
C TRP A 28 -8.47 -9.98 -1.19
N TRP A 29 -7.64 -9.60 -2.16
CA TRP A 29 -7.66 -10.23 -3.48
C TRP A 29 -7.30 -11.72 -3.43
N LEU A 30 -6.30 -12.10 -2.64
CA LEU A 30 -5.97 -13.52 -2.41
C LEU A 30 -7.07 -14.28 -1.68
N TRP A 31 -7.80 -13.62 -0.78
CA TRP A 31 -8.89 -14.23 -0.02
C TRP A 31 -10.03 -14.65 -0.95
N GLU A 32 -10.39 -13.78 -1.90
CA GLU A 32 -11.37 -14.08 -2.94
C GLU A 32 -10.88 -15.16 -3.89
N LEU A 33 -9.62 -15.10 -4.33
CA LEU A 33 -9.03 -16.10 -5.23
C LEU A 33 -8.96 -17.52 -4.64
N ILE A 34 -8.64 -17.65 -3.34
CA ILE A 34 -8.48 -18.94 -2.66
C ILE A 34 -9.84 -19.46 -2.15
N GLU A 35 -10.89 -18.62 -2.17
CA GLU A 35 -12.21 -18.92 -1.62
C GLU A 35 -12.09 -19.52 -0.21
N VAL A 36 -11.56 -18.72 0.71
CA VAL A 36 -11.27 -19.16 2.08
C VAL A 36 -12.58 -19.43 2.84
N THR A 37 -13.02 -20.68 2.79
CA THR A 37 -14.27 -21.16 3.41
C THR A 37 -14.04 -22.10 4.60
N GLY A 38 -12.79 -22.36 4.97
CA GLY A 38 -12.43 -23.24 6.09
C GLY A 38 -11.00 -23.08 6.57
N PHE A 39 -10.70 -23.65 7.74
CA PHE A 39 -9.43 -23.44 8.46
C PHE A 39 -8.19 -23.77 7.62
N GLY A 40 -8.16 -24.93 6.93
CA GLY A 40 -7.01 -25.33 6.10
C GLY A 40 -6.73 -24.35 4.95
N ARG A 41 -7.78 -23.82 4.31
CA ARG A 41 -7.64 -22.78 3.28
C ARG A 41 -7.21 -21.44 3.88
N GLY A 42 -7.64 -21.14 5.11
CA GLY A 42 -7.20 -19.95 5.86
C GLY A 42 -5.71 -19.95 6.18
N VAL A 43 -5.17 -21.10 6.57
CA VAL A 43 -3.71 -21.25 6.79
C VAL A 43 -2.93 -21.09 5.48
N MET A 44 -3.39 -21.71 4.40
CA MET A 44 -2.79 -21.53 3.07
C MET A 44 -2.85 -20.08 2.59
N TRP A 45 -3.96 -19.40 2.83
CA TRP A 45 -4.11 -17.98 2.53
C TRP A 45 -3.14 -17.11 3.34
N LEU A 46 -2.98 -17.34 4.65
CA LEU A 46 -2.03 -16.59 5.48
C LEU A 46 -0.59 -16.72 4.97
N LEU A 47 -0.17 -17.94 4.61
CA LEU A 47 1.17 -18.18 4.07
C LEU A 47 1.37 -17.49 2.72
N ALA A 48 0.40 -17.62 1.82
CA ALA A 48 0.44 -16.99 0.51
C ALA A 48 0.39 -15.46 0.60
N TRP A 49 -0.45 -14.91 1.49
CA TRP A 49 -0.56 -13.47 1.72
C TRP A 49 0.71 -12.88 2.35
N GLY A 50 1.37 -13.59 3.27
CA GLY A 50 2.66 -13.15 3.82
C GLY A 50 3.71 -12.96 2.72
N LEU A 51 3.79 -13.89 1.77
CA LEU A 51 4.70 -13.85 0.63
C LEU A 51 4.31 -12.77 -0.40
N VAL A 52 3.08 -12.84 -0.90
CA VAL A 52 2.59 -11.93 -1.96
C VAL A 52 2.49 -10.50 -1.43
N GLY A 53 2.02 -10.32 -0.20
CA GLY A 53 1.93 -9.01 0.44
C GLY A 53 3.29 -8.37 0.70
N GLY A 54 4.31 -9.16 1.02
CA GLY A 54 5.69 -8.68 1.15
C GLY A 54 6.29 -8.22 -0.19
N ILE A 55 6.09 -9.01 -1.24
CA ILE A 55 6.53 -8.67 -2.60
C ILE A 55 5.78 -7.44 -3.12
N ALA A 56 4.45 -7.41 -2.97
CA ALA A 56 3.61 -6.30 -3.41
C ALA A 56 4.02 -4.99 -2.71
N ARG A 57 4.29 -5.00 -1.40
CA ARG A 57 4.83 -3.84 -0.69
C ARG A 57 6.16 -3.34 -1.26
N THR A 58 7.01 -4.23 -1.74
CA THR A 58 8.35 -3.87 -2.25
C THR A 58 8.27 -3.20 -3.62
N PHE A 59 7.39 -3.66 -4.50
CA PHE A 59 7.33 -3.18 -5.89
C PHE A 59 6.17 -2.24 -6.19
N ILE A 60 5.00 -2.44 -5.58
CA ILE A 60 3.77 -1.71 -5.90
C ILE A 60 3.57 -0.50 -4.99
N ALA A 61 3.87 -0.63 -3.69
CA ALA A 61 3.68 0.49 -2.75
C ALA A 61 4.50 1.76 -3.12
N PRO A 62 5.77 1.66 -3.55
CA PRO A 62 6.53 2.84 -3.99
C PRO A 62 5.88 3.56 -5.17
N LEU A 63 5.34 2.81 -6.14
CA LEU A 63 4.65 3.38 -7.31
C LEU A 63 3.41 4.17 -6.90
N ILE A 64 2.59 3.60 -6.01
CA ILE A 64 1.40 4.28 -5.47
C ILE A 64 1.81 5.52 -4.66
N SER A 65 2.88 5.43 -3.86
CA SER A 65 3.38 6.57 -3.09
C SER A 65 3.82 7.72 -3.99
N VAL A 66 4.55 7.46 -5.08
CA VAL A 66 4.97 8.49 -6.04
C VAL A 66 3.75 9.15 -6.69
N ALA A 67 2.73 8.37 -7.06
CA ALA A 67 1.50 8.91 -7.62
C ALA A 67 0.76 9.83 -6.63
N ILE A 68 0.64 9.43 -5.36
CA ILE A 68 -0.01 10.24 -4.31
C ILE A 68 0.75 11.55 -4.10
N ILE A 69 2.09 11.49 -4.00
CA ILE A 69 2.94 12.67 -3.81
C ILE A 69 2.81 13.62 -5.00
N ALA A 70 2.87 13.11 -6.24
CA ALA A 70 2.73 13.92 -7.45
C ALA A 70 1.35 14.60 -7.54
N ILE A 71 0.28 13.90 -7.15
CA ILE A 71 -1.06 14.49 -7.09
C ILE A 71 -1.10 15.61 -6.06
N PHE A 72 -0.55 15.38 -4.86
CA PHE A 72 -0.51 16.39 -3.80
C PHE A 72 0.31 17.61 -4.20
N ASP A 73 1.44 17.41 -4.88
CA ASP A 73 2.29 18.49 -5.39
C ASP A 73 1.52 19.40 -6.36
N ILE A 74 0.71 18.84 -7.27
CA ILE A 74 -0.15 19.62 -8.17
C ILE A 74 -1.18 20.47 -7.42
N PHE A 75 -1.73 19.96 -6.32
CA PHE A 75 -2.72 20.70 -5.53
C PHE A 75 -2.07 21.79 -4.68
N VAL A 76 -0.93 21.50 -4.06
CA VAL A 76 -0.18 22.46 -3.22
C VAL A 76 0.48 23.54 -4.07
N SER A 77 0.98 23.21 -5.27
CA SER A 77 1.56 24.20 -6.19
C SER A 77 0.54 25.18 -6.78
N LYS A 78 -0.75 24.88 -6.65
CA LYS A 78 -1.86 25.71 -7.14
C LYS A 78 -2.36 26.72 -6.11
N GLU A 79 -1.95 26.61 -4.84
CA GLU A 79 -2.16 27.61 -3.79
C GLU A 79 -1.00 28.60 -3.73
#